data_AF-A0AAW1YMN8-F1
#
_entry.id   AF-A0AAW1YMN8-F1
#
_cell.length_a   1.000
_cell.length_b   1.000
_cell.length_c   1.000
_cell.angle_alpha   90.00
_cell.angle_beta   90.00
_cell.angle_gamma   90.00
#
_symmetry.space_group_name_H-M   'P 1'
#
loop_
_entity.id
_entity.type
_entity.pdbx_description
1 polymer ?
#
loop_
_entity_poly.entity_id
_entity_poly.type
_entity_poly.pdbx_seq_one_letter_code
_entity_poly.pdbx_strand_id
1 'polypeptide(L)'
;MGAAIDCRCLPGFNFVHPGYQTSGCERNSSIGDVYTIEELGSTRWEDQPYMVLSFSDIEQCKNACLEDLNCQVAVFTDQSCSKQRLPLRYGRRVTTSNIVLIKKVDISSTPPAADTTVPKGSRKKGRIVILIIGVLITALGSILLVISVLVLWKHNAWAYKRMNELNGDAERNDNVAPRPYAYEEDEPSLRPSMKKVLLMLEGTVEIPVPPSPKSFLSTI
;
A
#
# COMPACT_ATOMS: atom_id res chain seq x y z
N MET A 1 0.43 31.10 -53.73
CA MET A 1 -0.95 30.57 -53.56
C MET A 1 -0.96 29.80 -52.26
N GLY A 2 -1.51 30.38 -51.18
CA GLY A 2 -1.52 29.76 -49.86
C GLY A 2 -2.53 28.62 -49.82
N ALA A 3 -2.15 27.47 -49.23
CA ALA A 3 -3.10 26.40 -48.96
C ALA A 3 -4.19 26.93 -48.02
N ALA A 4 -5.46 26.71 -48.37
CA ALA A 4 -6.57 27.02 -47.48
C ALA A 4 -6.46 26.14 -46.23
N ILE A 5 -6.49 26.76 -45.05
CA ILE A 5 -6.49 26.05 -43.77
C ILE A 5 -7.92 25.63 -43.47
N ASP A 6 -8.17 24.33 -43.39
CA ASP A 6 -9.49 23.75 -43.08
C ASP A 6 -9.58 23.46 -41.57
N CYS A 7 -10.29 24.33 -40.84
CA CYS A 7 -10.53 24.18 -39.41
C CYS A 7 -11.89 23.51 -39.17
N ARG A 8 -11.89 22.42 -38.38
CA ARG A 8 -13.10 21.66 -38.04
C ARG A 8 -13.19 21.45 -36.52
N CYS A 9 -14.40 21.51 -35.98
CA CYS A 9 -14.65 21.14 -34.58
C CYS A 9 -14.55 19.63 -34.38
N LEU A 10 -14.19 19.24 -33.16
CA LEU A 10 -14.15 17.84 -32.73
C LEU A 10 -15.57 17.28 -32.60
N PRO A 11 -15.76 15.95 -32.71
CA PRO A 11 -17.05 15.33 -32.43
C PRO A 11 -17.60 15.73 -31.06
N GLY A 12 -18.87 16.14 -31.01
CA GLY A 12 -19.51 16.66 -29.80
C GLY A 12 -19.27 18.15 -29.53
N PHE A 13 -18.63 18.87 -30.45
CA PHE A 13 -18.43 20.32 -30.38
C PHE A 13 -18.98 21.03 -31.61
N ASN A 14 -19.52 22.23 -31.42
CA ASN A 14 -20.01 23.11 -32.47
C ASN A 14 -19.21 24.42 -32.50
N PHE A 15 -19.20 25.11 -33.64
CA PHE A 15 -18.61 26.44 -33.70
C PHE A 15 -19.37 27.39 -32.76
N VAL A 16 -18.63 28.19 -31.99
CA VAL A 16 -19.22 29.25 -31.16
C VAL A 16 -20.00 30.24 -32.03
N HIS A 17 -19.46 30.56 -33.22
CA HIS A 17 -20.13 31.38 -34.22
C HIS A 17 -20.18 30.66 -35.57
N PRO A 18 -21.38 30.27 -36.05
CA PRO A 18 -21.53 29.63 -37.35
C PRO A 18 -20.90 30.46 -38.48
N GLY A 19 -20.09 29.82 -39.32
CA GLY A 19 -19.41 30.47 -40.45
C GLY A 19 -18.06 31.12 -40.13
N TYR A 20 -17.70 31.28 -38.84
CA TYR A 20 -16.42 31.86 -38.43
C TYR A 20 -15.49 30.78 -37.87
N GLN A 21 -14.61 30.23 -38.71
CA GLN A 21 -13.73 29.12 -38.34
C GLN A 21 -12.74 29.44 -37.20
N THR A 22 -12.47 30.72 -36.95
CA THR A 22 -11.55 31.19 -35.90
C THR A 22 -12.24 31.46 -34.56
N SER A 23 -13.56 31.33 -34.46
CA SER A 23 -14.29 31.54 -33.20
C SER A 23 -14.07 30.44 -32.16
N GLY A 24 -13.35 29.38 -32.53
CA GLY A 24 -13.24 28.18 -31.71
C GLY A 24 -14.54 27.38 -31.67
N CYS A 25 -14.56 26.38 -30.78
CA CYS A 25 -15.67 25.45 -30.65
C CYS A 25 -16.12 25.34 -29.19
N GLU A 26 -17.43 25.19 -28.98
CA GLU A 26 -18.04 24.91 -27.69
C GLU A 26 -18.65 23.51 -27.67
N ARG A 27 -18.80 22.94 -26.47
CA ARG A 27 -19.42 21.63 -26.31
C ARG A 27 -20.90 21.74 -26.71
N ASN A 28 -21.40 20.73 -27.42
CA ASN A 28 -22.83 20.63 -27.66
C ASN A 28 -23.59 20.50 -26.33
N SER A 29 -24.57 21.37 -26.10
CA SER A 29 -25.40 21.34 -24.89
C SER A 29 -26.50 20.28 -25.04
N SER A 30 -26.12 19.00 -25.05
CA SER A 30 -27.08 17.89 -25.12
C SER A 30 -27.57 17.48 -23.73
N ILE A 31 -28.87 17.19 -23.60
CA ILE A 31 -29.48 16.60 -22.40
C ILE A 31 -29.16 15.10 -22.40
N GLY A 32 -27.99 14.75 -21.90
CA GLY A 32 -27.56 13.37 -21.74
C GLY A 32 -26.31 13.33 -20.87
N ASP A 33 -26.35 12.59 -19.77
CA ASP A 33 -25.18 12.39 -18.90
C ASP A 33 -24.39 11.13 -19.31
N VAL A 34 -24.68 10.59 -20.49
CA VAL A 34 -24.02 9.41 -21.04
C VAL A 34 -22.84 9.87 -21.89
N TYR A 35 -21.65 9.67 -21.36
CA TYR A 35 -20.41 9.93 -22.07
C TYR A 35 -19.96 8.68 -22.83
N THR A 36 -19.60 8.88 -24.10
CA THR A 36 -19.00 7.86 -24.96
C THR A 36 -17.65 8.34 -25.47
N ILE A 37 -16.80 7.40 -25.89
CA ILE A 37 -15.52 7.72 -26.53
C ILE A 37 -15.63 7.46 -28.02
N GLU A 38 -15.21 8.43 -28.80
CA GLU A 38 -15.04 8.31 -30.25
C GLU A 38 -13.55 8.36 -30.60
N GLU A 39 -13.12 7.47 -31.50
CA GLU A 39 -11.76 7.46 -32.00
C GLU A 39 -11.60 8.45 -33.15
N LEU A 40 -10.52 9.25 -33.10
CA LEU A 40 -10.16 10.19 -34.15
C LEU A 40 -8.82 9.82 -34.76
N GLY A 41 -8.67 10.18 -36.04
CA GLY A 41 -7.37 10.11 -36.71
C GLY A 41 -6.29 10.90 -35.98
N SER A 42 -5.05 10.48 -36.20
CA SER A 42 -3.85 10.98 -35.53
C SER A 42 -3.80 12.51 -35.50
N THR A 43 -3.91 13.04 -34.28
CA THR A 43 -3.98 14.48 -33.99
C THR A 43 -3.07 14.80 -32.82
N ARG A 44 -2.42 15.97 -32.88
CA ARG A 44 -1.58 16.50 -31.81
C ARG A 44 -2.08 17.89 -31.43
N TRP A 45 -2.17 18.15 -30.13
CA TRP A 45 -2.48 19.47 -29.57
C TRP A 45 -1.21 20.16 -29.09
N GLU A 46 -1.27 21.48 -28.97
CA GLU A 46 -0.18 22.27 -28.41
C GLU A 46 -0.13 22.17 -26.87
N ASP A 47 -1.29 21.95 -26.23
CA ASP A 47 -1.36 21.79 -24.78
C ASP A 47 -0.64 20.52 -24.31
N GLN A 48 0.16 20.69 -23.25
CA GLN A 48 0.80 19.56 -22.57
C GLN A 48 -0.26 18.71 -21.85
N PRO A 49 -0.10 17.37 -21.85
CA PRO A 49 -0.99 16.51 -21.09
C PRO A 49 -0.84 16.80 -19.60
N TYR A 50 -1.96 16.87 -18.88
CA TYR A 50 -1.93 17.09 -17.43
C TYR A 50 -1.56 15.81 -16.67
N MET A 51 -1.67 14.65 -17.33
CA MET A 51 -1.33 13.36 -16.77
C MET A 51 -0.94 12.38 -17.88
N VAL A 52 0.09 11.59 -17.62
CA VAL A 52 0.57 10.54 -18.52
C VAL A 52 0.61 9.23 -17.75
N LEU A 53 -0.07 8.20 -18.28
CA LEU A 53 -0.02 6.84 -17.76
C LEU A 53 0.95 6.04 -18.63
N SER A 54 2.03 5.55 -18.03
CA SER A 54 2.98 4.66 -18.69
C SER A 54 2.49 3.21 -18.66
N PHE A 55 2.85 2.42 -19.68
CA PHE A 55 2.54 0.99 -19.79
C PHE A 55 1.03 0.68 -19.72
N SER A 56 0.24 1.42 -20.50
CA SER A 56 -1.19 1.22 -20.62
C SER A 56 -1.56 0.54 -21.94
N ASP A 57 -2.71 -0.13 -21.98
CA ASP A 57 -3.35 -0.55 -23.23
C ASP A 57 -4.42 0.48 -23.66
N ILE A 58 -4.91 0.36 -24.89
CA ILE A 58 -5.89 1.29 -25.45
C ILE A 58 -7.21 1.32 -24.64
N GLU A 59 -7.67 0.18 -24.14
CA GLU A 59 -8.93 0.08 -23.39
C GLU A 59 -8.80 0.64 -21.97
N GLN A 60 -7.65 0.45 -21.34
CA GLN A 60 -7.29 1.10 -20.08
C GLN A 60 -7.19 2.61 -20.27
N CYS A 61 -6.57 3.09 -21.34
CA CYS A 61 -6.49 4.52 -21.65
C CYS A 61 -7.88 5.14 -21.87
N LYS A 62 -8.73 4.44 -22.63
CA LYS A 62 -10.13 4.79 -22.87
C LYS A 62 -10.93 4.90 -21.57
N ASN A 63 -10.90 3.86 -20.74
CA ASN A 63 -11.63 3.85 -19.47
C ASN A 63 -11.08 4.88 -18.50
N ALA A 64 -9.75 5.07 -18.46
CA ALA A 64 -9.13 6.09 -17.63
C ALA A 64 -9.60 7.50 -18.00
N CYS A 65 -9.92 7.79 -19.27
CA CYS A 65 -10.50 9.08 -19.65
C CYS A 65 -12.01 9.16 -19.39
N LEU A 66 -12.75 8.05 -19.59
CA LEU A 66 -14.19 8.00 -19.30
C LEU A 66 -14.48 8.26 -17.83
N GLU A 67 -13.71 7.65 -16.92
CA GLU A 67 -13.88 7.76 -15.48
C GLU A 67 -13.38 9.11 -14.91
N ASP A 68 -12.49 9.79 -15.63
CA ASP A 68 -11.95 11.09 -15.22
C ASP A 68 -12.86 12.23 -15.70
N LEU A 69 -13.37 13.01 -14.75
CA LEU A 69 -14.27 14.14 -15.03
C LEU A 69 -13.57 15.29 -15.78
N ASN A 70 -12.26 15.43 -15.61
CA ASN A 70 -11.49 16.48 -16.25
C ASN A 70 -10.95 16.05 -17.62
N CYS A 71 -10.93 14.75 -17.91
CA CYS A 71 -10.44 14.25 -19.19
C CYS A 71 -11.45 14.51 -20.30
N GLN A 72 -11.01 15.22 -21.34
CA GLN A 72 -11.76 15.46 -22.56
C GLN A 72 -11.20 14.65 -23.74
N VAL A 73 -9.88 14.49 -23.79
CA VAL A 73 -9.16 13.75 -24.81
C VAL A 73 -8.09 12.89 -24.17
N ALA A 74 -7.93 11.66 -24.64
CA ALA A 74 -6.77 10.84 -24.34
C ALA A 74 -6.04 10.48 -25.63
N VAL A 75 -4.71 10.67 -25.65
CA VAL A 75 -3.85 10.34 -26.76
C VAL A 75 -3.03 9.12 -26.39
N PHE A 76 -3.20 8.05 -27.15
CA PHE A 76 -2.47 6.81 -26.97
C PHE A 76 -1.34 6.70 -28.02
N THR A 77 -0.12 6.51 -27.56
CA THR A 77 1.08 6.37 -28.39
C THR A 77 2.09 5.50 -27.66
N ASP A 78 2.60 4.45 -28.32
CA ASP A 78 3.67 3.59 -27.79
C ASP A 78 3.45 3.13 -26.33
N GLN A 79 2.26 2.60 -26.02
CA GLN A 79 1.85 2.15 -24.67
C GLN A 79 1.80 3.26 -23.61
N SER A 80 1.87 4.53 -24.02
CA SER A 80 1.67 5.69 -23.18
C SER A 80 0.30 6.32 -23.45
N CYS A 81 -0.42 6.63 -22.38
CA CYS A 81 -1.71 7.31 -22.44
C CYS A 81 -1.59 8.72 -21.86
N SER A 82 -1.72 9.72 -22.72
CA SER A 82 -1.63 11.14 -22.37
C SER A 82 -3.03 11.76 -22.27
N LYS A 83 -3.45 12.19 -21.08
CA LYS A 83 -4.76 12.82 -20.87
C LYS A 83 -4.70 14.33 -21.02
N GLN A 84 -5.70 14.89 -21.69
CA GLN A 84 -5.89 16.32 -21.88
C GLN A 84 -7.27 16.77 -21.40
N ARG A 85 -7.30 17.98 -20.85
CA ARG A 85 -8.50 18.67 -20.37
C ARG A 85 -8.83 19.85 -21.28
N LEU A 86 -10.06 20.33 -21.21
CA LEU A 86 -10.43 21.60 -21.85
C LEU A 86 -9.71 22.78 -21.18
N PRO A 87 -9.44 23.88 -21.93
CA PRO A 87 -9.62 24.04 -23.37
C PRO A 87 -8.51 23.34 -24.17
N LEU A 88 -8.87 22.78 -25.33
CA LEU A 88 -7.93 22.17 -26.28
C LEU A 88 -7.51 23.21 -27.31
N ARG A 89 -6.21 23.49 -27.43
CA ARG A 89 -5.67 24.55 -28.30
C ARG A 89 -4.82 23.98 -29.43
N TYR A 90 -5.02 24.58 -30.62
CA TYR A 90 -4.22 24.36 -31.81
C TYR A 90 -4.04 22.87 -32.20
N GLY A 91 -5.13 22.09 -32.10
CA GLY A 91 -5.16 20.69 -32.53
C GLY A 91 -4.93 20.57 -34.04
N ARG A 92 -3.95 19.77 -34.45
CA ARG A 92 -3.60 19.55 -35.86
C ARG A 92 -3.45 18.07 -36.17
N ARG A 93 -3.91 17.64 -37.35
CA ARG A 93 -3.63 16.30 -37.84
C ARG A 93 -2.13 16.12 -38.06
N VAL A 94 -1.64 14.95 -37.71
CA VAL A 94 -0.24 14.58 -37.82
C VAL A 94 -0.14 13.23 -38.54
N THR A 95 0.97 13.00 -39.22
CA THR A 95 1.23 11.76 -39.95
C THR A 95 1.73 10.62 -39.06
N THR A 96 2.03 10.89 -37.79
CA THR A 96 2.47 9.88 -36.82
C THR A 96 1.30 9.00 -36.39
N SER A 97 1.54 7.70 -36.20
CA SER A 97 0.51 6.75 -35.76
C SER A 97 0.18 6.89 -34.27
N ASN A 98 -0.58 7.91 -33.90
CA ASN A 98 -1.20 8.02 -32.57
C ASN A 98 -2.71 7.83 -32.67
N ILE A 99 -3.29 7.20 -31.64
CA ILE A 99 -4.74 7.02 -31.53
C ILE A 99 -5.27 8.09 -30.58
N VAL A 100 -6.33 8.77 -30.99
CA VAL A 100 -6.96 9.83 -30.19
C VAL A 100 -8.35 9.36 -29.78
N LEU A 101 -8.63 9.45 -28.49
CA LEU A 101 -9.88 9.09 -27.86
C LEU A 101 -10.58 10.35 -27.34
N ILE A 102 -11.75 10.69 -27.88
CA ILE A 102 -12.47 11.93 -27.56
C ILE A 102 -13.75 11.61 -26.80
N LYS A 103 -13.93 12.24 -25.63
CA LYS A 103 -15.13 12.09 -24.79
C LYS A 103 -16.27 12.96 -25.30
N LYS A 104 -17.30 12.36 -25.90
CA LYS A 104 -18.50 13.07 -26.36
C LYS A 104 -19.71 12.71 -25.51
N VAL A 105 -20.75 13.54 -25.59
CA VAL A 105 -22.06 13.28 -25.01
C VAL A 105 -22.91 12.60 -26.09
N ASP A 106 -23.48 11.45 -25.76
CA ASP A 106 -24.44 10.78 -26.63
C ASP A 106 -25.88 11.18 -26.26
N ILE A 107 -26.72 11.37 -27.27
CA ILE A 107 -28.15 11.66 -27.07
C ILE A 107 -28.86 10.32 -27.18
N SER A 108 -29.40 9.81 -26.07
CA SER A 108 -30.22 8.60 -26.10
C SER A 108 -31.55 8.90 -26.82
N SER A 109 -31.55 8.87 -28.14
CA SER A 109 -32.76 8.91 -28.95
C SER A 109 -33.36 7.50 -29.02
N THR A 110 -33.97 7.05 -27.92
CA THR A 110 -34.82 5.85 -27.93
C THR A 110 -36.12 6.14 -27.19
N PRO A 111 -37.31 6.02 -27.83
CA PRO A 111 -38.59 6.14 -27.14
C PRO A 111 -38.74 5.05 -26.06
N PRO A 112 -39.49 5.30 -24.97
CA PRO A 112 -39.61 4.34 -23.87
C PRO A 112 -40.55 3.20 -24.27
N ALA A 113 -39.98 2.06 -24.61
CA ALA A 113 -40.67 0.78 -24.50
C ALA A 113 -40.09 0.03 -23.31
N ALA A 114 -40.97 -0.22 -22.33
CA ALA A 114 -40.93 -1.11 -21.18
C ALA A 114 -39.62 -1.84 -20.82
N ASP A 115 -39.29 -1.75 -19.53
CA ASP A 115 -38.49 -2.67 -18.73
C ASP A 115 -37.19 -3.19 -19.36
N THR A 116 -36.06 -2.63 -18.92
CA THR A 116 -35.02 -3.39 -18.22
C THR A 116 -34.08 -2.41 -17.52
N THR A 117 -33.92 -2.64 -16.23
CA THR A 117 -32.90 -2.13 -15.30
C THR A 117 -31.75 -1.29 -15.89
N VAL A 118 -31.64 -0.06 -15.38
CA VAL A 118 -30.43 0.78 -15.36
C VAL A 118 -29.17 -0.07 -15.08
N PRO A 119 -28.17 -0.16 -16.00
CA PRO A 119 -26.87 -0.68 -15.63
C PRO A 119 -26.15 0.43 -14.87
N LYS A 120 -26.34 0.42 -13.54
CA LYS A 120 -25.55 1.17 -12.59
C LYS A 120 -24.08 0.81 -12.82
N GLY A 121 -23.28 1.82 -13.19
CA GLY A 121 -21.85 1.72 -13.49
C GLY A 121 -21.13 0.72 -12.59
N SER A 122 -20.36 -0.15 -13.23
CA SER A 122 -19.82 -1.41 -12.72
C SER A 122 -18.67 -1.24 -11.71
N ARG A 123 -18.94 -0.55 -10.59
CA ARG A 123 -18.08 -0.51 -9.39
C ARG A 123 -17.95 -1.86 -8.66
N LYS A 124 -18.57 -2.91 -9.19
CA LYS A 124 -18.64 -4.25 -8.58
C LYS A 124 -17.43 -5.12 -8.91
N LYS A 125 -16.77 -4.93 -10.06
CA LYS A 125 -15.67 -5.81 -10.50
C LYS A 125 -14.41 -5.63 -9.64
N GLY A 126 -13.96 -4.39 -9.42
CA GLY A 126 -12.79 -4.11 -8.55
C GLY A 126 -13.01 -4.53 -7.10
N ARG A 127 -14.22 -4.34 -6.57
CA ARG A 127 -14.56 -4.74 -5.19
C ARG A 127 -14.53 -6.26 -5.01
N ILE A 128 -14.98 -7.03 -6.01
CA ILE A 128 -14.91 -8.49 -5.99
C ILE A 128 -13.45 -8.98 -6.03
N VAL A 129 -12.59 -8.38 -6.86
CA VAL A 129 -11.16 -8.74 -6.92
C VAL A 129 -10.45 -8.48 -5.59
N ILE A 130 -10.70 -7.33 -4.94
CA ILE A 130 -10.13 -7.01 -3.62
C ILE A 130 -10.59 -8.01 -2.55
N LEU A 131 -11.86 -8.41 -2.57
CA LEU A 131 -12.38 -9.42 -1.64
C LEU A 131 -11.72 -10.79 -1.85
N ILE A 132 -11.51 -11.21 -3.10
CA ILE A 132 -10.85 -12.49 -3.42
C ILE A 132 -9.40 -12.48 -2.95
N ILE A 133 -8.66 -11.40 -3.22
CA ILE A 133 -7.26 -11.25 -2.76
C ILE A 133 -7.20 -11.27 -1.23
N GLY A 134 -8.12 -10.56 -0.57
CA GLY A 134 -8.21 -10.55 0.90
C GLY A 134 -8.44 -11.93 1.49
N VAL A 135 -9.39 -12.70 0.93
CA VAL A 135 -9.67 -14.08 1.35
C VAL A 135 -8.49 -15.01 1.12
N LEU A 136 -7.75 -14.84 0.02
CA LEU A 136 -6.58 -15.66 -0.27
C LEU A 136 -5.44 -15.40 0.72
N ILE A 137 -5.17 -14.12 1.04
CA ILE A 137 -4.13 -13.73 2.00
C ILE A 137 -4.47 -14.23 3.41
N THR A 138 -5.72 -14.10 3.83
CA THR A 138 -6.14 -14.58 5.16
C THR A 138 -6.09 -16.10 5.25
N ALA A 139 -6.49 -16.82 4.19
CA ALA A 139 -6.37 -18.27 4.13
C ALA A 139 -4.90 -18.71 4.22
N LEU A 140 -4.00 -18.15 3.40
CA LEU A 140 -2.59 -18.50 3.43
C LEU A 140 -1.92 -18.14 4.77
N GLY A 141 -2.21 -16.94 5.31
CA GLY A 141 -1.67 -16.49 6.60
C GLY A 141 -2.10 -17.39 7.76
N SER A 142 -3.37 -17.75 7.83
CA SER A 142 -3.90 -18.66 8.87
C SER A 142 -3.31 -20.07 8.77
N ILE A 143 -3.13 -20.60 7.56
CA ILE A 143 -2.49 -21.90 7.33
C ILE A 143 -1.04 -21.88 7.85
N LEU A 144 -0.26 -20.83 7.52
CA LEU A 144 1.12 -20.70 7.99
C LEU A 144 1.23 -20.57 9.51
N LEU A 145 0.30 -19.84 10.14
CA LEU A 145 0.25 -19.74 11.61
C LEU A 145 -0.03 -21.08 12.27
N VAL A 146 -0.99 -21.86 11.75
CA VAL A 146 -1.29 -23.21 12.26
C VAL A 146 -0.07 -24.13 12.12
N ILE A 147 0.60 -24.12 10.97
CA ILE A 147 1.80 -24.92 10.74
C ILE A 147 2.91 -24.51 11.73
N SER A 148 3.14 -23.21 11.92
CA SER A 148 4.13 -22.71 12.88
C SER A 148 3.84 -23.18 14.30
N VAL A 149 2.59 -23.12 14.75
CA VAL A 149 2.19 -23.60 16.09
C VAL A 149 2.40 -25.10 16.21
N LEU A 150 2.04 -25.90 15.20
CA LEU A 150 2.26 -27.35 15.22
C LEU A 150 3.74 -27.71 15.27
N VAL A 151 4.59 -26.99 14.53
CA VAL A 151 6.04 -27.18 14.55
C VAL A 151 6.61 -26.84 15.93
N LEU A 152 6.22 -25.70 16.51
CA LEU A 152 6.67 -25.30 17.85
C LEU A 152 6.18 -26.28 18.93
N TRP A 153 4.93 -26.72 18.85
CA TRP A 153 4.37 -27.68 19.78
C TRP A 153 5.08 -29.03 19.68
N LYS A 154 5.33 -29.52 18.45
CA LYS A 154 6.09 -30.75 18.22
C LYS A 154 7.54 -30.61 18.67
N HIS A 155 8.18 -29.48 18.42
CA HIS A 155 9.54 -29.20 18.87
C HIS A 155 9.61 -29.22 20.40
N ASN A 156 8.68 -28.55 21.08
CA ASN A 156 8.63 -28.53 22.54
C ASN A 156 8.27 -29.88 23.12
N ALA A 157 7.33 -30.63 22.54
CA ALA A 157 7.01 -31.98 22.96
C ALA A 157 8.19 -32.94 22.76
N TRP A 158 8.93 -32.78 21.66
CA TRP A 158 10.15 -33.54 21.41
C TRP A 158 11.28 -33.15 22.37
N ALA A 159 11.44 -31.87 22.69
CA ALA A 159 12.36 -31.40 23.71
C ALA A 159 11.97 -31.93 25.10
N TYR A 160 10.69 -31.92 25.45
CA TYR A 160 10.17 -32.46 26.71
C TYR A 160 10.40 -33.98 26.80
N LYS A 161 10.15 -34.71 25.70
CA LYS A 161 10.44 -36.15 25.62
C LYS A 161 11.93 -36.43 25.75
N ARG A 162 12.78 -35.64 25.08
CA ARG A 162 14.23 -35.76 25.16
C ARG A 162 14.77 -35.48 26.56
N MET A 163 14.20 -34.50 27.27
CA MET A 163 14.56 -34.24 28.68
C MET A 163 14.06 -35.35 29.61
N ASN A 164 12.89 -35.93 29.35
CA ASN A 164 12.40 -37.08 30.12
C ASN A 164 13.28 -38.33 29.92
N GLU A 165 13.81 -38.53 28.71
CA GLU A 165 14.79 -39.58 28.42
C GLU A 165 16.14 -39.31 29.11
N LEU A 166 16.57 -38.04 29.22
CA LEU A 166 17.76 -37.59 29.98
C LEU A 166 17.58 -37.52 31.52
N ASN A 167 16.35 -37.59 32.01
CA ASN A 167 16.07 -37.72 33.44
C ASN A 167 15.97 -39.20 33.83
N GLY A 168 15.51 -40.08 32.92
CA GLY A 168 15.37 -41.51 33.19
C GLY A 168 16.70 -42.28 33.26
N ASP A 169 17.76 -41.78 32.61
CA ASP A 169 19.14 -42.25 32.77
C ASP A 169 19.85 -41.63 33.99
N ALA A 170 19.46 -40.43 34.41
CA ALA A 170 19.91 -39.82 35.67
C ALA A 170 19.29 -40.53 36.91
N GLU A 171 18.00 -40.88 36.87
CA GLU A 171 17.29 -41.63 37.93
C GLU A 171 17.79 -43.07 38.08
N ARG A 172 18.55 -43.60 37.10
CA ARG A 172 19.21 -44.91 37.21
C ARG A 172 20.54 -44.86 37.98
N ASN A 173 21.06 -43.68 38.32
CA ASN A 173 22.30 -43.53 39.10
C ASN A 173 22.08 -42.68 40.35
N ASP A 174 21.02 -42.97 41.09
CA ASP A 174 20.73 -42.34 42.38
C ASP A 174 21.64 -42.88 43.49
N ASN A 175 22.91 -42.44 43.48
CA ASN A 175 23.77 -42.41 44.67
C ASN A 175 24.53 -41.09 44.82
N VAL A 176 24.06 -39.99 44.22
CA VAL A 176 24.64 -38.66 44.45
C VAL A 176 23.53 -37.66 44.74
N ALA A 177 23.19 -37.52 46.03
CA ALA A 177 22.39 -36.41 46.50
C ALA A 177 23.08 -35.08 46.15
N PRO A 178 22.36 -34.06 45.62
CA PRO A 178 22.91 -32.72 45.46
C PRO A 178 23.28 -32.16 46.83
N ARG A 179 24.56 -31.78 47.02
CA ARG A 179 25.00 -31.09 48.24
C ARG A 179 24.26 -29.75 48.34
N PRO A 180 23.57 -29.45 49.44
CA PRO A 180 23.14 -28.08 49.72
C PRO A 180 24.39 -27.27 50.03
N TYR A 181 24.68 -26.28 49.19
CA TYR A 181 25.61 -25.23 49.59
C TYR A 181 24.91 -24.40 50.65
N ALA A 182 25.25 -24.64 51.92
CA ALA A 182 25.03 -23.66 52.96
C ALA A 182 25.93 -22.47 52.61
N TYR A 183 25.35 -21.29 52.42
CA TYR A 183 26.13 -20.06 52.45
C TYR A 183 26.68 -19.96 53.88
N GLU A 184 28.00 -19.84 54.04
CA GLU A 184 28.54 -19.42 55.32
C GLU A 184 28.15 -17.96 55.50
N GLU A 185 27.34 -17.71 56.52
CA GLU A 185 26.96 -16.37 56.91
C GLU A 185 28.18 -15.72 57.56
N ASP A 186 28.89 -14.89 56.78
CA ASP A 186 30.02 -14.09 57.26
C ASP A 186 29.65 -13.38 58.57
N GLU A 187 30.53 -13.51 59.55
CA GLU A 187 30.29 -13.33 60.98
C GLU A 187 29.32 -12.19 61.36
N PRO A 188 28.25 -12.47 62.14
CA PRO A 188 27.26 -11.48 62.55
C PRO A 188 27.82 -10.35 63.45
N SER A 189 29.07 -10.48 63.91
CA SER A 189 29.81 -9.47 64.67
C SER A 189 30.26 -8.27 63.82
N LEU A 190 30.34 -8.42 62.49
CA LEU A 190 30.76 -7.35 61.56
C LEU A 190 29.62 -6.41 61.17
N ARG A 191 28.35 -6.74 61.46
CA ARG A 191 27.24 -5.79 61.24
C ARG A 191 27.23 -4.71 62.32
N PRO A 192 27.43 -3.43 61.97
CA PRO A 192 27.24 -2.36 62.95
C PRO A 192 25.78 -2.33 63.40
N SER A 193 25.54 -2.24 64.72
CA SER A 193 24.17 -2.05 65.22
C SER A 193 23.60 -0.73 64.67
N MET A 194 22.28 -0.62 64.52
CA MET A 194 21.64 0.61 64.02
C MET A 194 22.08 1.87 64.78
N LYS A 195 22.38 1.74 66.08
CA LYS A 195 22.90 2.83 66.90
C LYS A 195 24.27 3.32 66.42
N LYS A 196 25.15 2.40 66.00
CA LYS A 196 26.47 2.72 65.47
C LYS A 196 26.37 3.36 64.07
N VAL A 197 25.41 2.94 63.25
CA VAL A 197 25.12 3.56 61.95
C VAL A 197 24.65 5.01 62.14
N LEU A 198 23.78 5.27 63.12
CA LEU A 198 23.32 6.63 63.41
C LEU A 198 24.48 7.55 63.85
N LEU A 199 25.38 7.05 64.70
CA LEU A 199 26.57 7.81 65.12
C LEU A 199 27.54 8.11 63.96
N MET A 200 27.65 7.21 62.98
CA MET A 200 28.42 7.47 61.76
C MET A 200 27.79 8.57 60.90
N LEU A 201 26.45 8.60 60.76
CA LEU A 201 25.74 9.65 60.03
C LEU A 201 25.79 11.01 60.74
N GLU A 202 25.84 11.00 62.06
CA GLU A 202 25.97 12.21 62.89
C GLU A 202 27.43 12.74 62.94
N GLY A 203 28.39 12.01 62.35
CA GLY A 203 29.79 12.41 62.28
C GLY A 203 30.57 12.26 63.60
N THR A 204 30.01 11.54 64.57
CA THR A 204 30.63 11.33 65.90
C THR A 204 31.50 10.09 65.98
N VAL A 205 31.40 9.18 65.01
CA VAL A 205 32.22 7.96 64.90
C VAL A 205 32.77 7.87 63.48
N GLU A 206 34.09 7.68 63.35
CA GLU A 206 34.71 7.50 62.04
C GLU A 206 34.31 6.17 61.39
N ILE A 207 34.08 6.23 60.08
CA ILE A 207 33.73 5.06 59.26
C ILE A 207 35.01 4.23 59.08
N PRO A 208 35.06 2.98 59.55
CA PRO A 208 36.24 2.14 59.40
C PRO A 208 36.50 1.87 57.91
N VAL A 209 37.77 1.95 57.51
CA VAL A 209 38.19 1.66 56.14
C VAL A 209 37.97 0.17 55.86
N PRO A 210 37.26 -0.21 54.78
CA PRO A 210 37.02 -1.60 54.47
C PRO A 210 38.34 -2.35 54.23
N PRO A 211 38.47 -3.60 54.68
CA PRO A 211 39.67 -4.38 54.42
C PRO A 211 39.88 -4.53 52.91
N SER A 212 41.12 -4.34 52.45
CA SER A 212 41.45 -4.37 51.02
C SER A 212 41.15 -5.75 50.41
N PRO A 213 40.68 -5.83 49.15
CA PRO A 213 40.16 -7.07 48.55
C PRO A 213 41.20 -8.19 48.35
N LYS A 214 42.48 -7.98 48.69
CA LYS A 214 43.56 -8.93 48.43
C LYS A 214 43.66 -10.10 49.42
N SER A 215 42.87 -10.12 50.49
CA SER A 215 42.85 -11.22 51.47
C SER A 215 41.84 -12.33 51.16
N PHE A 216 41.01 -12.20 50.12
CA PHE A 216 40.01 -13.22 49.74
C PHE A 216 40.49 -14.22 48.67
N LEU A 217 41.73 -14.12 48.19
CA LEU A 217 42.27 -14.97 47.11
C LEU A 217 43.39 -15.93 47.55
N SER A 218 43.56 -16.18 48.87
CA SER A 218 44.61 -17.09 49.36
C SER A 218 44.09 -18.34 50.08
N THR A 219 42.87 -18.79 49.78
CA THR A 219 42.42 -20.13 50.19
C THR A 219 41.47 -20.69 49.12
N ILE A 220 42.08 -21.20 48.04
CA ILE A 220 41.59 -22.36 47.30
C ILE A 220 42.70 -23.40 47.39
#